data_AF-A0A7K3EK26-F1
#
_entry.id   AF-A0A7K3EK26-F1
#
_cell.length_a   1.000
_cell.length_b   1.000
_cell.length_c   1.000
_cell.angle_alpha   90.00
_cell.angle_beta   90.00
_cell.angle_gamma   90.00
#
_symmetry.space_group_name_H-M   'P 1'
#
loop_
_entity.id
_entity.type
_entity.pdbx_description
1 polymer ?
#
loop_
_entity_poly.entity_id
_entity_poly.type
_entity_poly.pdbx_seq_one_letter_code
_entity_poly.pdbx_strand_id
1 'polypeptide(L)'
;LAEWATARADLGRGRPHAAADRLGLLVLPGPGRGHFAVWRLAVPCFVEAAVLAGRHEDTREVLADFADWAAFGADPQAAAQLARCHALLAPPDRADALYRRALARHDEAGGDFERARTALLHGKWLRRRRRPGEARGLLGTALAGFDRCGAGV
;
A
#
# COMPACT_ATOMS: atom_id res chain seq x y z
N LEU A 1 -13.44 9.64 -5.45
CA LEU A 1 -13.12 8.32 -6.04
C LEU A 1 -12.29 8.43 -7.30
N ALA A 2 -12.63 9.30 -8.26
CA ALA A 2 -11.82 9.56 -9.46
C ALA A 2 -10.35 9.89 -9.13
N GLU A 3 -10.13 10.81 -8.21
CA GLU A 3 -8.78 11.20 -7.74
C GLU A 3 -7.92 10.02 -7.24
N TRP A 4 -8.53 9.13 -6.46
CA TRP A 4 -7.85 7.93 -5.97
C TRP A 4 -7.52 6.95 -7.10
N ALA A 5 -8.45 6.73 -8.04
CA ALA A 5 -8.24 5.84 -9.17
C ALA A 5 -7.12 6.37 -10.10
N THR A 6 -7.12 7.68 -10.37
CA THR A 6 -6.05 8.33 -11.13
C THR A 6 -4.70 8.18 -10.44
N ALA A 7 -4.61 8.45 -9.14
CA ALA A 7 -3.37 8.28 -8.39
C ALA A 7 -2.87 6.83 -8.39
N ARG A 8 -3.78 5.85 -8.29
CA ARG A 8 -3.42 4.43 -8.39
C ARG A 8 -2.86 4.09 -9.77
N ALA A 9 -3.42 4.66 -10.83
CA ALA A 9 -2.92 4.49 -12.19
C ALA A 9 -1.54 5.18 -12.38
N ASP A 10 -1.33 6.35 -11.78
CA ASP A 10 -0.04 7.04 -11.77
C ASP A 10 1.05 6.21 -11.07
N LEU A 11 0.72 5.53 -9.97
CA LEU A 11 1.63 4.57 -9.33
C LEU A 11 2.00 3.40 -10.26
N GLY A 12 1.04 2.89 -11.03
CA GLY A 12 1.29 1.87 -12.05
C GLY A 12 2.24 2.35 -13.14
N ARG A 13 2.17 3.64 -13.51
CA ARG A 13 3.02 4.28 -14.52
C ARG A 13 4.36 4.82 -13.98
N GLY A 14 4.66 4.58 -12.70
CA GLY A 14 5.90 5.08 -12.10
C GLY A 14 5.94 6.58 -11.86
N ARG A 15 4.78 7.21 -11.59
CA ARG A 15 4.64 8.64 -11.28
C ARG A 15 4.30 8.86 -9.79
N PRO A 16 5.19 8.51 -8.84
CA PRO A 16 4.86 8.53 -7.41
C PRO A 16 4.64 9.94 -6.85
N HIS A 17 5.35 10.96 -7.34
CA HIS A 17 5.15 12.35 -6.89
C HIS A 17 3.74 12.85 -7.21
N ALA A 18 3.30 12.71 -8.47
CA ALA A 18 1.95 13.11 -8.88
C ALA A 18 0.86 12.35 -8.12
N ALA A 19 1.07 11.05 -7.88
CA ALA A 19 0.15 10.25 -7.08
C ALA A 19 0.09 10.75 -5.62
N ALA A 20 1.23 11.05 -5.02
CA ALA A 20 1.31 11.51 -3.65
C ALA A 20 0.73 12.93 -3.47
N ASP A 21 0.93 13.85 -4.42
CA ASP A 21 0.30 15.17 -4.40
C ASP A 21 -1.23 15.05 -4.44
N ARG A 22 -1.72 14.23 -5.38
CA ARG A 22 -3.15 14.00 -5.57
C ARG A 22 -3.81 13.35 -4.35
N LEU A 23 -3.17 12.32 -3.80
CA LEU A 23 -3.67 11.60 -2.63
C LEU A 23 -3.53 12.44 -1.35
N GLY A 24 -2.50 13.28 -1.25
CA GLY A 24 -2.28 14.20 -0.13
C GLY A 24 -3.49 15.08 0.13
N LEU A 25 -4.10 15.62 -0.93
CA LEU A 25 -5.33 16.42 -0.84
C LEU A 25 -6.50 15.66 -0.19
N LEU A 26 -6.53 14.33 -0.31
CA LEU A 26 -7.61 13.50 0.23
C LEU A 26 -7.35 13.05 1.67
N VAL A 27 -6.09 12.93 2.09
CA VAL A 27 -5.70 12.25 3.33
C VAL A 27 -5.14 13.18 4.40
N LEU A 28 -4.44 14.24 4.00
CA LEU A 28 -3.84 15.19 4.93
C LEU A 28 -4.90 16.14 5.51
N PRO A 29 -4.69 16.67 6.72
CA PRO A 29 -5.56 17.69 7.28
C PRO A 29 -5.68 18.91 6.36
N GLY A 30 -6.91 19.39 6.15
CA GLY A 30 -7.17 20.58 5.35
C GLY A 30 -8.59 20.64 4.80
N PRO A 31 -8.99 21.80 4.23
CA PRO A 31 -10.35 22.03 3.71
C PRO A 31 -10.74 21.11 2.54
N GLY A 32 -9.79 20.38 1.96
CA GLY A 32 -10.00 19.39 0.91
C GLY A 32 -10.05 17.93 1.37
N ARG A 33 -9.88 17.65 2.69
CA ARG A 33 -9.84 16.28 3.21
C ARG A 33 -11.10 15.54 2.78
N GLY A 34 -10.90 14.42 2.08
CA GLY A 34 -11.98 13.65 1.50
C GLY A 34 -12.86 13.01 2.58
N HIS A 35 -14.07 12.62 2.20
CA HIS A 35 -14.97 11.84 3.06
C HIS A 35 -14.27 10.60 3.64
N PHE A 36 -14.54 10.25 4.90
CA PHE A 36 -13.87 9.16 5.63
C PHE A 36 -13.87 7.82 4.87
N ALA A 37 -14.91 7.55 4.08
CA ALA A 37 -14.99 6.34 3.26
C ALA A 37 -13.90 6.27 2.17
N VAL A 38 -13.56 7.42 1.56
CA VAL A 38 -12.48 7.54 0.55
C VAL A 38 -11.12 7.49 1.22
N TRP A 39 -11.02 8.05 2.43
CA TRP A 39 -9.81 8.06 3.24
C TRP A 39 -9.26 6.64 3.46
N ARG A 40 -10.12 5.65 3.73
CA ARG A 40 -9.74 4.22 3.86
C ARG A 40 -9.02 3.66 2.62
N LEU A 41 -9.48 4.04 1.43
CA LEU A 41 -8.88 3.61 0.17
C LEU A 41 -7.60 4.38 -0.15
N ALA A 42 -7.54 5.65 0.27
CA ALA A 42 -6.51 6.58 -0.11
C ALA A 42 -5.25 6.48 0.77
N VAL A 43 -5.38 6.20 2.07
CA VAL A 43 -4.23 6.17 2.98
C VAL A 43 -3.16 5.15 2.55
N PRO A 44 -3.48 3.87 2.28
CA PRO A 44 -2.45 2.92 1.88
C PRO A 44 -1.79 3.27 0.54
N CYS A 45 -2.55 3.85 -0.40
CA CYS A 45 -2.00 4.38 -1.65
C CYS A 45 -1.08 5.57 -1.41
N PHE A 46 -1.47 6.47 -0.50
CA PHE A 46 -0.72 7.67 -0.18
C PHE A 46 0.62 7.31 0.43
N VAL A 47 0.62 6.42 1.43
CA VAL A 47 1.86 5.93 2.06
C VAL A 47 2.78 5.32 1.02
N GLU A 48 2.27 4.48 0.11
CA GLU A 48 3.07 3.92 -0.97
C GLU A 48 3.65 5.00 -1.88
N ALA A 49 2.83 5.96 -2.32
CA ALA A 49 3.26 7.03 -3.20
C ALA A 49 4.29 7.94 -2.54
N ALA A 50 4.05 8.33 -1.29
CA ALA A 50 4.92 9.15 -0.48
C ALA A 50 6.28 8.46 -0.27
N VAL A 51 6.28 7.16 0.03
CA VAL A 51 7.50 6.36 0.18
C VAL A 51 8.30 6.28 -1.12
N LEU A 52 7.62 6.08 -2.25
CA LEU A 52 8.29 6.04 -3.56
C LEU A 52 8.78 7.42 -4.03
N ALA A 53 8.15 8.50 -3.55
CA ALA A 53 8.53 9.88 -3.80
C ALA A 53 9.56 10.44 -2.79
N GLY A 54 9.96 9.67 -1.78
CA GLY A 54 10.91 10.10 -0.74
C GLY A 54 10.36 11.15 0.24
N ARG A 55 9.03 11.21 0.42
CA ARG A 55 8.32 12.14 1.32
C ARG A 55 7.71 11.40 2.52
N HIS A 56 8.54 10.81 3.36
CA HIS A 56 8.07 9.92 4.43
C HIS A 56 7.47 10.66 5.63
N GLU A 57 7.84 11.93 5.81
CA GLU A 57 7.51 12.77 6.95
C GLU A 57 5.99 12.94 7.08
N ASP A 58 5.31 13.14 5.94
CA ASP A 58 3.86 13.37 5.87
C ASP A 58 3.01 12.13 6.18
N THR A 59 3.63 10.95 6.31
CA THR A 59 2.91 9.68 6.47
C THR A 59 2.64 9.30 7.92
N ARG A 60 3.36 9.87 8.89
CA ARG A 60 3.33 9.41 10.28
C ARG A 60 1.98 9.64 10.95
N GLU A 61 1.47 10.86 10.86
CA GLU A 61 0.19 11.26 11.46
C GLU A 61 -0.97 10.50 10.80
N VAL A 62 -0.98 10.46 9.46
CA VAL A 62 -1.98 9.72 8.68
C VAL A 62 -2.00 8.24 9.02
N LEU A 63 -0.84 7.63 9.28
CA LEU A 63 -0.75 6.22 9.64
C LEU A 63 -1.22 5.94 11.07
N ALA A 64 -1.03 6.88 11.99
CA ALA A 64 -1.54 6.77 13.36
C ALA A 64 -3.08 6.79 13.36
N ASP A 65 -3.68 7.77 12.68
CA ASP A 65 -5.13 7.83 12.46
C ASP A 65 -5.65 6.50 11.85
N PHE A 66 -4.91 5.95 10.87
CA PHE A 66 -5.32 4.73 10.18
C PHE A 66 -5.21 3.49 11.07
N ALA A 67 -4.23 3.46 11.98
CA ALA A 67 -4.10 2.41 12.97
C ALA A 67 -5.26 2.42 13.98
N ASP A 68 -5.60 3.60 14.51
CA ASP A 68 -6.73 3.77 15.41
C ASP A 68 -8.04 3.36 14.73
N TRP A 69 -8.20 3.76 13.47
CA TRP A 69 -9.37 3.35 12.70
C TRP A 69 -9.42 1.83 12.44
N ALA A 70 -8.29 1.23 12.03
CA ALA A 70 -8.21 -0.20 11.77
C ALA A 70 -8.50 -1.04 13.04
N ALA A 71 -8.21 -0.50 14.22
CA ALA A 71 -8.49 -1.15 15.50
C ALA A 71 -10.00 -1.28 15.80
N PHE A 72 -10.87 -0.47 15.19
CA PHE A 72 -12.33 -0.66 15.29
C PHE A 72 -12.82 -1.96 14.65
N GLY A 73 -12.01 -2.60 13.78
CA GLY A 73 -12.31 -3.92 13.23
C GLY A 73 -13.43 -3.96 12.17
N ALA A 74 -13.89 -2.81 11.68
CA ALA A 74 -14.97 -2.72 10.70
C ALA A 74 -14.58 -3.19 9.27
N ASP A 75 -13.27 -3.30 8.99
CA ASP A 75 -12.74 -3.79 7.71
C ASP A 75 -11.63 -4.81 7.97
N PRO A 76 -11.86 -6.11 7.68
CA PRO A 76 -10.85 -7.15 7.85
C PRO A 76 -9.54 -6.87 7.09
N GLN A 77 -9.58 -6.16 5.96
CA GLN A 77 -8.40 -5.83 5.16
C GLN A 77 -7.54 -4.72 5.78
N ALA A 78 -8.10 -3.91 6.67
CA ALA A 78 -7.42 -2.74 7.22
C ALA A 78 -6.13 -3.12 7.95
N ALA A 79 -6.15 -4.19 8.74
CA ALA A 79 -4.99 -4.68 9.46
C ALA A 79 -3.87 -5.16 8.53
N ALA A 80 -4.21 -5.79 7.41
CA ALA A 80 -3.25 -6.25 6.41
C ALA A 80 -2.61 -5.07 5.66
N GLN A 81 -3.43 -4.09 5.26
CA GLN A 81 -2.97 -2.87 4.61
C GLN A 81 -2.12 -1.99 5.54
N LEU A 82 -2.47 -1.93 6.84
CA LEU A 82 -1.69 -1.24 7.87
C LEU A 82 -0.31 -1.89 8.04
N ALA A 83 -0.26 -3.22 8.12
CA ALA A 83 1.01 -3.95 8.18
C ALA A 83 1.89 -3.69 6.95
N ARG A 84 1.30 -3.61 5.75
CA ARG A 84 2.02 -3.20 4.53
C ARG A 84 2.57 -1.77 4.64
N CYS A 85 1.78 -0.81 5.14
CA CYS A 85 2.23 0.56 5.33
C CYS A 85 3.42 0.63 6.28
N HIS A 86 3.38 -0.12 7.39
CA HIS A 86 4.53 -0.27 8.27
C HIS A 86 5.74 -0.89 7.56
N ALA A 87 5.55 -1.91 6.71
CA ALA A 87 6.64 -2.52 5.95
C ALA A 87 7.31 -1.54 4.96
N LEU A 88 6.53 -0.65 4.36
CA LEU A 88 7.03 0.38 3.43
C LEU A 88 7.90 1.43 4.14
N LEU A 89 7.54 1.80 5.37
CA LEU A 89 8.24 2.82 6.17
C LEU A 89 9.34 2.24 7.06
N ALA A 90 9.37 0.92 7.22
CA ALA A 90 10.30 0.26 8.12
C ALA A 90 11.74 0.30 7.60
N PRO A 91 12.72 0.31 8.52
CA PRO A 91 14.11 0.11 8.17
C PRO A 91 14.32 -1.31 7.58
N PRO A 92 15.43 -1.50 6.83
CA PRO A 92 15.72 -2.72 6.08
C PRO A 92 15.63 -4.03 6.87
N ASP A 93 16.05 -4.00 8.14
CA ASP A 93 16.09 -5.12 9.06
C ASP A 93 14.70 -5.59 9.50
N ARG A 94 13.70 -4.71 9.48
CA ARG A 94 12.32 -5.02 9.92
C ARG A 94 11.33 -5.18 8.77
N ALA A 95 11.59 -4.56 7.63
CA ALA A 95 10.65 -4.52 6.50
C ALA A 95 10.25 -5.92 6.00
N ASP A 96 11.18 -6.88 5.93
CA ASP A 96 10.90 -8.24 5.45
C ASP A 96 9.86 -8.97 6.32
N ALA A 97 10.03 -8.90 7.64
CA ALA A 97 9.10 -9.51 8.59
C ALA A 97 7.71 -8.87 8.54
N LEU A 98 7.66 -7.54 8.37
CA LEU A 98 6.40 -6.81 8.25
C LEU A 98 5.67 -7.11 6.94
N TYR A 99 6.38 -7.27 5.82
CA TYR A 99 5.76 -7.73 4.57
C TYR A 99 5.18 -9.13 4.69
N ARG A 100 5.92 -10.09 5.30
CA ARG A 100 5.40 -11.43 5.54
C ARG A 100 4.16 -11.42 6.42
N ARG A 101 4.16 -10.60 7.49
CA ARG A 101 2.99 -10.41 8.35
C ARG A 101 1.81 -9.83 7.57
N ALA A 102 2.04 -8.84 6.71
CA ALA A 102 0.98 -8.26 5.88
C ALA A 102 0.37 -9.29 4.92
N LEU A 103 1.20 -10.13 4.29
CA LEU A 103 0.72 -11.22 3.42
C LEU A 103 -0.12 -12.24 4.20
N ALA A 104 0.34 -12.70 5.36
CA ALA A 104 -0.44 -13.63 6.19
C ALA A 104 -1.80 -13.04 6.60
N ARG A 105 -1.84 -11.74 6.93
CA ARG A 105 -3.11 -11.05 7.23
C ARG A 105 -4.04 -10.93 6.03
N HIS A 106 -3.49 -10.75 4.81
CA HIS A 106 -4.30 -10.80 3.61
C HIS A 106 -4.86 -12.21 3.34
N ASP A 107 -4.08 -13.26 3.63
CA ASP A 107 -4.56 -14.64 3.50
C ASP A 107 -5.75 -14.92 4.45
N GLU A 108 -5.76 -14.32 5.64
CA GLU A 108 -6.88 -14.40 6.61
C GLU A 108 -8.09 -13.54 6.21
N ALA A 109 -7.85 -12.33 5.70
CA ALA A 109 -8.91 -11.34 5.46
C ALA A 109 -9.55 -11.42 4.06
N GLY A 110 -8.91 -12.11 3.09
CA GLY A 110 -9.33 -12.17 1.69
C GLY A 110 -8.73 -11.05 0.81
N GLY A 111 -9.38 -10.70 -0.30
CA GLY A 111 -9.01 -9.53 -1.12
C GLY A 111 -7.78 -9.73 -2.01
N ASP A 112 -7.98 -10.37 -3.16
CA ASP A 112 -6.91 -10.72 -4.11
C ASP A 112 -6.07 -9.51 -4.56
N PHE A 113 -6.69 -8.35 -4.81
CA PHE A 113 -6.00 -7.18 -5.33
C PHE A 113 -5.00 -6.59 -4.32
N GLU A 114 -5.42 -6.36 -3.08
CA GLU A 114 -4.56 -5.74 -2.07
C GLU A 114 -3.46 -6.71 -1.61
N ARG A 115 -3.75 -8.01 -1.59
CA ARG A 115 -2.74 -9.06 -1.43
C ARG A 115 -1.71 -9.04 -2.55
N ALA A 116 -2.14 -8.98 -3.82
CA ALA A 116 -1.27 -8.89 -4.99
C ALA A 116 -0.38 -7.64 -4.93
N ARG A 117 -0.93 -6.51 -4.48
CA ARG A 117 -0.18 -5.27 -4.28
C ARG A 117 0.90 -5.42 -3.20
N THR A 118 0.58 -6.07 -2.09
CA THR A 118 1.55 -6.37 -1.02
C THR A 118 2.67 -7.29 -1.53
N ALA A 119 2.34 -8.34 -2.29
CA ALA A 119 3.32 -9.25 -2.90
C ALA A 119 4.22 -8.53 -3.91
N LEU A 120 3.66 -7.63 -4.74
CA LEU A 120 4.42 -6.81 -5.69
C LEU A 120 5.48 -5.96 -4.98
N LEU A 121 5.08 -5.27 -3.91
CA LEU A 121 5.95 -4.39 -3.15
C LEU A 121 7.05 -5.17 -2.43
N HIS A 122 6.71 -6.29 -1.81
CA HIS A 122 7.70 -7.17 -1.17
C HIS A 122 8.69 -7.75 -2.18
N GLY A 123 8.22 -8.23 -3.33
CA GLY A 123 9.07 -8.73 -4.40
C GLY A 123 10.00 -7.66 -4.97
N LYS A 124 9.51 -6.43 -5.20
CA LYS A 124 10.33 -5.27 -5.61
C LYS A 124 11.40 -4.94 -4.57
N TRP A 125 11.03 -4.93 -3.28
CA TRP A 125 11.93 -4.68 -2.17
C TRP A 125 13.05 -5.73 -2.09
N LEU A 126 12.71 -7.02 -2.24
CA LEU A 126 13.69 -8.12 -2.28
C LEU A 126 14.66 -8.02 -3.46
N ARG A 127 14.17 -7.64 -4.66
CA ARG A 127 15.05 -7.40 -5.82
C ARG A 127 16.07 -6.32 -5.54
N ARG A 128 15.66 -5.19 -4.95
CA ARG A 128 16.57 -4.10 -4.55
C ARG A 128 17.62 -4.55 -3.52
N ARG A 129 17.32 -5.59 -2.75
CA ARG A 129 18.22 -6.22 -1.76
C ARG A 129 19.02 -7.41 -2.29
N ARG A 130 19.12 -7.57 -3.61
CA ARG A 130 19.86 -8.66 -4.27
C ARG A 130 19.38 -10.07 -3.85
N ARG A 131 18.07 -10.22 -3.57
CA ARG A 131 17.40 -11.50 -3.27
C ARG A 131 16.42 -11.92 -4.38
N PRO A 132 16.87 -12.11 -5.64
CA PRO A 132 15.99 -12.37 -6.77
C PRO A 132 15.27 -13.73 -6.72
N GLY A 133 15.86 -14.73 -6.06
CA GLY A 133 15.25 -16.05 -5.91
C GLY A 133 13.93 -15.98 -5.16
N GLU A 134 13.94 -15.34 -3.99
CA GLU A 134 12.74 -15.12 -3.17
C GLU A 134 11.74 -14.17 -3.84
N ALA A 135 12.24 -13.14 -4.53
CA ALA A 135 11.38 -12.17 -5.20
C ALA A 135 10.53 -12.79 -6.33
N ARG A 136 11.07 -13.77 -7.07
CA ARG A 136 10.40 -14.34 -8.25
C ARG A 136 9.03 -14.92 -7.91
N GLY A 137 8.92 -15.69 -6.83
CA GLY A 137 7.66 -16.27 -6.38
C GLY A 137 6.61 -15.20 -6.08
N LEU A 138 7.00 -14.18 -5.31
CA LEU A 138 6.11 -13.07 -4.93
C LEU A 138 5.64 -12.24 -6.13
N LEU A 139 6.53 -11.98 -7.09
CA LEU A 139 6.16 -11.24 -8.31
C LEU A 139 5.22 -12.06 -9.21
N GLY A 140 5.41 -13.38 -9.30
CA GLY A 140 4.47 -14.28 -9.98
C GLY A 140 3.10 -14.31 -9.29
N THR A 141 3.08 -14.40 -7.96
CA THR A 141 1.83 -14.30 -7.17
C THR A 141 1.12 -12.97 -7.38
N ALA A 142 1.86 -11.87 -7.43
CA ALA A 142 1.31 -10.55 -7.67
C ALA A 142 0.65 -10.46 -9.06
N LEU A 143 1.35 -10.92 -10.11
CA LEU A 143 0.82 -10.94 -11.47
C LEU A 143 -0.49 -11.73 -11.55
N ALA A 144 -0.47 -12.98 -11.09
CA ALA A 144 -1.65 -13.83 -11.10
C ALA A 144 -2.82 -13.24 -10.29
N GLY A 145 -2.51 -12.53 -9.20
CA GLY A 145 -3.53 -11.83 -8.40
C GLY A 145 -4.15 -10.64 -9.12
N PHE A 146 -3.35 -9.83 -9.82
CA PHE A 146 -3.89 -8.75 -10.65
C PHE A 146 -4.71 -9.27 -11.82
N ASP A 147 -4.28 -10.35 -12.47
CA ASP A 147 -5.02 -10.98 -13.58
C ASP A 147 -6.41 -11.45 -13.14
N ARG A 148 -6.52 -12.12 -11.98
CA ARG A 148 -7.82 -12.52 -11.41
C ARG A 148 -8.75 -11.34 -11.13
N CYS A 149 -8.19 -10.15 -10.87
CA CYS A 149 -8.94 -8.93 -10.65
C CYS A 149 -9.24 -8.13 -11.93
N GLY A 150 -8.87 -8.64 -13.12
CA GLY A 150 -9.02 -7.90 -14.38
C GLY A 150 -8.08 -6.70 -14.51
N ALA A 151 -7.01 -6.68 -13.73
CA ALA A 151 -5.98 -5.64 -13.71
C ALA A 151 -4.64 -6.14 -14.30
N GLY A 152 -4.69 -7.21 -15.10
CA GLY A 152 -3.56 -7.69 -15.89
C GLY A 152 -3.09 -6.64 -16.91
N VAL A 153 -1.83 -6.75 -17.30
CA VAL A 153 -1.18 -5.92 -18.33
C VAL A 153 -1.27 -6.57 -19.71
#